data_AF-A0A1X1CNT7-F1
#
_entry.id   AF-A0A1X1CNT7-F1
#
_cell.length_a   1.000
_cell.length_b   1.000
_cell.length_c   1.000
_cell.angle_alpha   90.00
_cell.angle_beta   90.00
_cell.angle_gamma   90.00
#
_symmetry.space_group_name_H-M   'P 1'
#
loop_
_entity.id
_entity.type
_entity.pdbx_description
1 polymer ?
#
loop_
_entity_poly.entity_id
_entity_poly.type
_entity_poly.pdbx_seq_one_letter_code
_entity_poly.pdbx_strand_id
1 'polypeptide(L)'
;MNNNQKMAHEITYRLVDAGAADQKVMDACEKWVLEKLDAQPVSQRYKLPDGFVAVPRSLTAENGAKAALIGEFNLEYNLVCHERFGEGCDDCSGEGRWINSIPVDWTTIKEIWAKAIEHFDSSAPEAP
;
A
#
# COMPACT_ATOMS: atom_id res chain seq x y z
N MET A 1 -9.46 -17.89 -21.20
CA MET A 1 -8.19 -17.47 -21.84
C MET A 1 -7.83 -18.43 -22.96
N ASN A 2 -7.61 -17.92 -24.17
CA ASN A 2 -7.17 -18.72 -25.31
C ASN A 2 -5.68 -19.12 -25.17
N ASN A 3 -5.21 -20.06 -25.99
CA ASN A 3 -3.83 -20.58 -25.90
C ASN A 3 -2.76 -19.47 -26.06
N ASN A 4 -3.05 -18.43 -26.84
CA ASN A 4 -2.14 -17.30 -27.02
C ASN A 4 -2.02 -16.45 -25.75
N GLN A 5 -3.13 -16.28 -25.01
CA GLN A 5 -3.13 -15.57 -23.73
C GLN A 5 -2.41 -16.35 -22.63
N LYS A 6 -2.50 -17.69 -22.62
CA LYS A 6 -1.75 -18.53 -21.67
C LYS A 6 -0.24 -18.47 -21.93
N MET A 7 0.17 -18.51 -23.19
CA MET A 7 1.57 -18.42 -23.60
C MET A 7 2.17 -17.04 -23.27
N ALA A 8 1.41 -15.96 -23.49
CA ALA A 8 1.84 -14.60 -23.13
C ALA A 8 2.05 -14.45 -21.61
N HIS A 9 1.13 -14.96 -20.80
CA HIS A 9 1.23 -14.94 -19.35
C HIS A 9 2.46 -15.72 -18.84
N GLU A 10 2.78 -16.86 -19.47
CA GLU A 10 3.93 -17.68 -19.10
C GLU A 10 5.28 -17.04 -19.50
N ILE A 11 5.34 -16.37 -20.66
CA ILE A 11 6.54 -15.64 -21.10
C ILE A 11 6.81 -14.44 -20.20
N THR A 12 5.79 -13.65 -19.86
CA THR A 12 5.93 -12.50 -18.96
C THR A 12 6.40 -12.93 -17.57
N TYR A 13 5.84 -14.02 -17.03
CA TYR A 13 6.24 -14.56 -15.72
C TYR A 13 7.71 -15.01 -15.71
N ARG A 14 8.16 -15.72 -16.76
CA ARG A 14 9.56 -16.15 -16.90
C ARG A 14 10.56 -15.00 -17.08
N LEU A 15 10.15 -13.88 -17.69
CA LEU A 15 11.01 -12.70 -17.85
C LEU A 15 11.15 -11.90 -16.54
N VAL A 16 10.11 -11.86 -15.71
CA VAL A 16 10.14 -11.27 -14.37
C VAL A 16 11.01 -12.12 -13.42
N ASP A 17 10.88 -13.44 -13.47
CA ASP A 17 11.68 -14.38 -12.65
C ASP A 17 13.17 -14.39 -13.01
N ALA A 18 13.53 -14.04 -14.25
CA ALA A 18 14.92 -13.98 -14.71
C ALA A 18 15.73 -12.81 -14.12
N GLY A 19 15.13 -11.95 -13.29
CA GLY A 19 15.83 -10.84 -12.62
C GLY A 19 16.36 -9.76 -13.58
N ALA A 20 16.02 -9.84 -14.87
CA ALA A 20 16.42 -8.89 -15.89
C ALA A 20 15.40 -7.75 -15.96
N ALA A 21 15.42 -6.88 -14.95
CA ALA A 21 14.86 -5.53 -15.05
C ALA A 21 15.74 -4.66 -15.98
N ASP A 22 16.05 -5.15 -17.18
CA ASP A 22 16.66 -4.35 -18.25
C ASP A 22 15.52 -3.63 -18.96
N GLN A 23 15.60 -2.30 -19.02
CA GLN A 23 14.64 -1.44 -19.72
C GLN A 23 14.36 -1.94 -21.15
N LYS A 24 15.36 -2.53 -21.82
CA LYS A 24 15.21 -3.08 -23.17
C LYS A 24 14.26 -4.29 -23.23
N VAL A 25 14.21 -5.10 -22.18
CA VAL A 25 13.29 -6.25 -22.08
C VAL A 25 11.86 -5.76 -21.86
N MET A 26 11.69 -4.74 -21.02
CA MET A 26 10.39 -4.09 -20.81
C MET A 26 9.90 -3.41 -22.08
N ASP A 27 10.75 -2.70 -22.80
CA ASP A 27 10.42 -2.03 -24.07
C ASP A 27 10.04 -3.06 -25.16
N ALA A 28 10.75 -4.20 -25.22
CA ALA A 28 10.45 -5.29 -26.15
C ALA A 28 9.11 -5.97 -25.82
N CYS A 29 8.82 -6.15 -24.53
CA CYS A 29 7.55 -6.72 -24.07
C CYS A 29 6.38 -5.78 -24.38
N GLU A 30 6.56 -4.47 -24.14
CA GLU A 30 5.58 -3.43 -24.46
C GLU A 30 5.28 -3.41 -25.97
N LYS A 31 6.32 -3.41 -26.81
CA LYS A 31 6.16 -3.45 -28.27
C LYS A 31 5.38 -4.69 -28.73
N TRP A 32 5.71 -5.87 -28.21
CA TRP A 32 5.02 -7.11 -28.60
C TRP A 32 3.55 -7.12 -28.18
N VAL A 33 3.23 -6.62 -26.98
CA VAL A 33 1.86 -6.49 -26.48
C VAL A 33 1.03 -5.58 -27.39
N LEU A 34 1.58 -4.43 -27.77
CA LEU A 34 0.91 -3.47 -28.66
C LEU A 34 0.66 -4.05 -30.06
N GLU A 35 1.64 -4.77 -30.63
CA GLU A 35 1.52 -5.36 -31.96
C GLU A 35 0.57 -6.56 -32.02
N LYS A 36 0.44 -7.33 -30.93
CA LYS A 36 -0.26 -8.63 -30.94
C LYS A 36 -1.63 -8.64 -30.29
N LEU A 37 -1.91 -7.70 -29.38
CA LEU A 37 -3.16 -7.69 -28.63
C LEU A 37 -4.17 -6.65 -29.09
N ASP A 38 -3.86 -5.84 -30.13
CA ASP A 38 -4.66 -4.66 -30.53
C ASP A 38 -5.01 -3.78 -29.32
N ALA A 39 -4.15 -3.83 -28.30
CA ALA A 39 -4.33 -3.12 -27.07
C ALA A 39 -3.85 -1.69 -27.32
N GLN A 40 -4.76 -0.72 -27.26
CA GLN A 40 -4.32 0.67 -27.23
C GLN A 40 -3.51 0.90 -25.95
N PRO A 41 -2.30 1.48 -26.02
CA PRO A 41 -1.60 1.90 -24.84
C PRO A 41 -2.51 2.92 -24.15
N VAL A 42 -2.74 2.76 -22.84
CA VAL A 42 -3.34 3.84 -22.05
C VAL A 42 -2.35 4.99 -22.16
N SER A 43 -2.67 5.98 -22.98
CA SER A 43 -1.73 6.80 -23.76
C SER A 43 -0.89 7.77 -22.94
N GLN A 44 -0.91 7.65 -21.62
CA GLN A 44 -0.26 8.59 -20.73
C GLN A 44 0.34 7.84 -19.55
N ARG A 45 1.68 7.75 -19.53
CA ARG A 45 2.39 7.59 -18.26
C ARG A 45 1.94 8.76 -17.39
N TYR A 46 1.16 8.47 -16.36
CA TYR A 46 0.62 9.48 -15.46
C TYR A 46 1.81 10.21 -14.83
N LYS A 47 2.13 11.41 -15.32
CA LYS A 47 3.21 12.22 -14.78
C LYS A 47 2.68 12.87 -13.51
N LEU A 48 2.92 12.21 -12.39
CA LEU A 48 2.70 12.79 -11.08
C LEU A 48 3.74 13.91 -10.86
N PRO A 49 3.38 15.01 -10.19
CA PRO A 49 4.36 15.98 -9.73
C PRO A 49 5.38 15.30 -8.81
N ASP A 50 6.59 15.85 -8.77
CA ASP A 50 7.65 15.33 -7.90
C ASP A 50 7.19 15.32 -6.44
N GLY A 51 7.43 14.20 -5.76
CA GLY A 51 7.00 13.97 -4.38
C GLY A 51 5.59 13.38 -4.23
N PHE A 52 4.86 13.14 -5.33
CA PHE A 52 3.55 12.48 -5.29
C PHE A 52 3.64 11.02 -5.76
N VAL A 53 2.84 10.15 -5.14
CA VAL A 53 2.66 8.75 -5.53
C VAL A 53 1.19 8.50 -5.84
N ALA A 54 0.92 7.69 -6.87
CA ALA A 54 -0.44 7.25 -7.18
C ALA A 54 -0.85 6.17 -6.17
N VAL A 55 -1.96 6.41 -5.50
CA VAL A 55 -2.52 5.53 -4.48
C VAL A 55 -3.95 5.16 -4.85
N PRO A 56 -4.44 3.96 -4.48
CA PRO A 56 -5.79 3.55 -4.79
C PRO A 56 -6.82 4.34 -3.98
N ARG A 57 -7.96 4.65 -4.59
CA ARG A 57 -9.05 5.41 -3.94
C ARG A 57 -9.71 4.65 -2.79
N SER A 58 -9.66 3.32 -2.82
CA SER A 58 -10.14 2.45 -1.74
C SER A 58 -9.06 1.44 -1.36
N LEU A 59 -8.93 1.12 -0.07
CA LEU A 59 -7.99 0.11 0.39
C LEU A 59 -8.70 -1.24 0.47
N THR A 60 -8.21 -2.22 -0.31
CA THR A 60 -8.77 -3.57 -0.31
C THR A 60 -7.64 -4.60 -0.16
N ALA A 61 -7.98 -5.87 0.05
CA ALA A 61 -6.96 -6.92 0.07
C ALA A 61 -6.46 -7.22 -1.36
N GLU A 62 -7.37 -7.12 -2.33
CA GLU A 62 -7.16 -7.46 -3.74
C GLU A 62 -6.24 -6.48 -4.46
N ASN A 63 -6.21 -5.21 -4.02
CA ASN A 63 -5.27 -4.22 -4.54
C ASN A 63 -3.93 -4.17 -3.77
N GLY A 64 -3.70 -5.11 -2.85
CA GLY A 64 -2.46 -5.23 -2.08
C GLY A 64 -2.32 -4.27 -0.90
N ALA A 65 -3.27 -3.33 -0.70
CA ALA A 65 -3.17 -2.35 0.36
C ALA A 65 -3.13 -2.96 1.76
N LYS A 66 -3.87 -4.05 1.99
CA LYS A 66 -3.87 -4.73 3.29
C LYS A 66 -2.50 -5.24 3.67
N ALA A 67 -1.79 -5.89 2.74
CA ALA A 67 -0.45 -6.42 3.01
C ALA A 67 0.57 -5.30 3.24
N ALA A 68 0.40 -4.14 2.60
CA ALA A 68 1.31 -3.01 2.73
C ALA A 68 1.13 -2.21 4.03
N LEU A 69 -0.06 -2.20 4.63
CA LEU A 69 -0.40 -1.28 5.74
C LEU A 69 -0.65 -2.00 7.07
N ILE A 70 -0.97 -3.30 7.06
CA ILE A 70 -1.22 -4.03 8.30
C ILE A 70 0.09 -4.26 9.06
N GLY A 71 0.12 -3.92 10.35
CA GLY A 71 1.31 -4.05 11.21
C GLY A 71 2.23 -2.83 11.23
N GLU A 72 2.14 -1.95 10.23
CA GLU A 72 2.91 -0.69 10.19
C GLU A 72 2.33 0.36 11.15
N PHE A 73 1.01 0.38 11.31
CA PHE A 73 0.33 1.30 12.21
C PHE A 73 0.17 0.68 13.59
N ASN A 74 0.84 1.29 14.57
CA ASN A 74 0.64 0.99 15.98
C ASN A 74 0.35 2.27 16.75
N LEU A 75 -0.57 2.19 17.69
CA LEU A 75 -0.88 3.28 18.61
C LEU A 75 -0.18 3.03 19.94
N GLU A 76 0.70 3.95 20.32
CA GLU A 76 1.33 3.95 21.64
C GLU A 76 0.43 4.66 22.66
N TYR A 77 0.22 4.03 23.81
CA TYR A 77 -0.56 4.60 24.91
C TYR A 77 0.03 4.22 26.27
N ASN A 78 -0.22 5.07 27.26
CA ASN A 78 0.28 4.89 28.62
C ASN A 78 -0.74 4.16 29.48
N LEU A 79 -0.34 3.06 30.09
CA LEU A 79 -1.11 2.35 31.10
C LEU A 79 -0.60 2.71 32.49
N VAL A 80 -1.52 2.95 33.42
CA VAL A 80 -1.20 3.27 34.82
C VAL A 80 -1.15 1.99 35.64
N CYS A 81 -0.10 1.84 36.45
CA CYS A 81 0.04 0.72 37.37
C CYS A 81 -0.98 0.82 38.51
N HIS A 82 -1.85 -0.20 38.64
CA HIS A 82 -2.92 -0.22 39.64
C HIS A 82 -2.45 -0.67 41.04
N GLU A 83 -1.24 -1.20 41.19
CA GLU A 83 -0.73 -1.78 42.45
C GLU A 83 -0.05 -0.78 43.40
N ARG A 84 -0.40 0.51 43.32
CA ARG A 84 0.19 1.55 44.16
C ARG A 84 -0.45 1.57 45.57
N PHE A 85 -0.19 0.55 46.38
CA PHE A 85 -0.40 0.56 47.84
C PHE A 85 0.94 0.54 48.61
N GLY A 86 1.89 1.39 48.19
CA GLY A 86 3.03 1.76 49.04
C GLY A 86 4.06 0.66 49.26
N GLU A 87 4.76 0.28 48.20
CA GLU A 87 6.18 -0.08 48.09
C GLU A 87 6.40 -0.33 46.58
N GLY A 88 7.59 -0.07 46.03
CA GLY A 88 7.80 -0.05 44.58
C GLY A 88 7.30 -1.34 43.90
N CYS A 89 6.49 -1.19 42.85
CA CYS A 89 5.96 -2.33 42.09
C CYS A 89 7.05 -2.84 41.12
N ASP A 90 7.43 -4.11 41.25
CA ASP A 90 8.43 -4.78 40.41
C ASP A 90 7.99 -4.83 38.93
N ASP A 91 6.70 -4.97 38.67
CA ASP A 91 6.14 -5.06 37.31
C ASP A 91 6.30 -3.76 36.50
N CYS A 92 6.38 -2.61 37.18
CA CYS A 92 6.63 -1.33 36.52
C CYS A 92 7.99 -0.70 36.89
N SER A 93 8.88 -1.45 37.54
CA SER A 93 10.22 -1.00 37.95
C SER A 93 10.21 0.37 38.67
N GLY A 94 9.13 0.68 39.39
CA GLY A 94 8.94 1.96 40.09
C GLY A 94 8.46 3.16 39.24
N GLU A 95 8.32 3.05 37.92
CA GLU A 95 7.84 4.18 37.08
C GLU A 95 6.34 4.48 37.29
N GLY A 96 5.55 3.48 37.69
CA GLY A 96 4.09 3.59 37.88
C GLY A 96 3.28 3.76 36.59
N ARG A 97 3.94 3.73 35.43
CA ARG A 97 3.32 3.69 34.10
C ARG A 97 4.18 2.86 33.17
N TRP A 98 3.58 2.31 32.13
CA TRP A 98 4.31 1.71 31.01
C TRP A 98 3.67 2.09 29.68
N ILE A 99 4.48 2.12 28.62
CA ILE A 99 4.03 2.37 27.25
C ILE A 99 3.67 1.02 26.63
N ASN A 100 2.46 0.93 26.09
CA ASN A 100 2.01 -0.22 25.32
C ASN A 100 1.70 0.23 23.89
N SER A 101 1.87 -0.69 22.94
CA SER A 101 1.68 -0.49 21.52
C SER A 101 0.64 -1.49 21.02
N ILE A 102 -0.52 -1.00 20.60
CA ILE A 102 -1.55 -1.83 19.97
C ILE A 102 -1.55 -1.64 18.46
N PRO A 103 -1.65 -2.73 17.68
CA PRO A 103 -1.81 -2.61 16.24
C PRO A 103 -3.14 -1.93 15.92
N VAL A 104 -3.13 -1.02 14.94
CA VAL A 104 -4.35 -0.38 14.46
C VAL A 104 -5.10 -1.35 13.57
N ASP A 105 -6.40 -1.53 13.86
CA ASP A 105 -7.24 -2.45 13.10
C ASP A 105 -7.40 -2.03 11.64
N TRP A 106 -7.46 -3.04 10.76
CA TRP A 106 -7.64 -2.84 9.33
C TRP A 106 -8.88 -2.01 8.97
N THR A 107 -9.96 -2.15 9.74
CA THR A 107 -11.19 -1.36 9.56
C THR A 107 -10.95 0.12 9.81
N THR A 108 -10.23 0.47 10.88
CA THR A 108 -9.89 1.85 11.22
C THR A 108 -8.97 2.48 10.17
N ILE A 109 -7.99 1.72 9.66
CA ILE A 109 -7.12 2.19 8.56
C ILE A 109 -7.95 2.58 7.33
N LYS A 110 -8.95 1.75 6.95
CA LYS A 110 -9.84 2.06 5.83
C LYS A 110 -10.68 3.32 6.05
N GLU A 111 -11.18 3.52 7.27
CA GLU A 111 -12.00 4.69 7.61
C GLU A 111 -11.19 5.98 7.54
N ILE A 112 -9.97 5.98 8.09
CA ILE A 112 -9.04 7.11 7.99
C ILE A 112 -8.71 7.41 6.52
N TRP A 113 -8.43 6.37 5.73
CA TRP A 113 -8.15 6.52 4.31
C TRP A 113 -9.32 7.12 3.54
N ALA A 114 -10.55 6.63 3.78
CA ALA A 114 -11.75 7.17 3.14
C ALA A 114 -11.91 8.67 3.44
N LYS A 115 -11.65 9.09 4.68
CA LYS A 115 -11.67 10.51 5.07
C LYS A 115 -10.60 11.34 4.36
N ALA A 116 -9.39 10.80 4.21
CA ALA A 116 -8.34 11.47 3.45
C ALA A 116 -8.75 11.67 1.99
N ILE A 117 -9.27 10.62 1.34
CA ILE A 117 -9.76 10.69 -0.04
C ILE A 117 -10.91 11.70 -0.18
N GLU A 118 -11.89 11.68 0.72
CA GLU A 118 -12.99 12.67 0.75
C GLU A 118 -12.44 14.10 0.82
N HIS A 119 -11.47 14.36 1.70
CA HIS A 119 -10.85 15.68 1.83
C HIS A 119 -10.15 16.12 0.54
N PHE A 120 -9.33 15.24 -0.06
CA PHE A 120 -8.55 15.58 -1.25
C PHE A 120 -9.43 15.74 -2.50
N ASP A 121 -10.47 14.91 -2.65
CA ASP A 121 -11.43 15.01 -3.75
C ASP A 121 -12.25 16.31 -3.65
N SER A 122 -12.64 16.72 -2.44
CA SER A 122 -13.35 17.98 -2.19
C SER A 122 -12.48 19.22 -2.39
N SER A 123 -11.16 19.06 -2.26
CA SER A 123 -10.17 20.14 -2.39
C SER A 123 -9.67 20.36 -3.82
N ALA A 124 -10.17 19.57 -4.79
CA ALA A 124 -9.78 19.72 -6.18
C ALA A 124 -10.17 21.13 -6.68
N PRO A 125 -9.22 21.98 -7.11
CA PRO A 125 -9.55 23.27 -7.68
C PRO A 125 -10.42 23.06 -8.93
N GLU A 126 -11.50 23.83 -9.07
CA GLU A 126 -12.29 23.86 -10.30
C GLU A 126 -11.35 24.15 -11.47
N ALA A 127 -11.31 23.23 -12.44
CA ALA A 127 -10.50 23.41 -13.64
C ALA A 127 -10.95 24.67 -14.40
N PRO A 128 -10.01 25.47 -14.96
CA PRO A 128 -10.33 26.69 -15.69
C PRO A 128 -11.12 26.45 -16.98
#